data_AF-A0A7R9ZC71-F1
#
_entry.id   AF-A0A7R9ZC71-F1
#
_cell.length_a   1.000
_cell.length_b   1.000
_cell.length_c   1.000
_cell.angle_alpha   90.00
_cell.angle_beta   90.00
_cell.angle_gamma   90.00
#
_symmetry.space_group_name_H-M   'P 1'
#
loop_
_entity.id
_entity.type
_entity.pdbx_description
1 polymer ?
#
loop_
_entity_poly.entity_id
_entity_poly.type
_entity_poly.pdbx_seq_one_letter_code
_entity_poly.pdbx_strand_id
1 'polypeptide(L)'
;RRDSSSHSMCGQCQTFKPPMSHHCRICNRCVSRMDHHCPWMNNCVGAANLKHFLLFLIYTWTCAAYSLALFGWNYFFCADEDCTFHVIVVHLVRVMTVLCIGAF
;
A
#
# COMPACT_ATOMS: atom_id res chain seq x y z
N ARG A 1 19.52 15.10 16.21
CA ARG A 1 19.92 14.50 17.51
C ARG A 1 20.34 13.07 17.21
N ARG A 2 21.66 12.78 17.28
CA ARG A 2 22.28 11.54 16.75
C ARG A 2 21.78 10.31 17.53
N ASP A 3 21.34 9.28 16.79
CA ASP A 3 20.96 7.97 17.33
C ASP A 3 22.18 7.04 17.22
N SER A 4 23.12 7.18 18.15
CA SER A 4 24.29 6.32 18.26
C SER A 4 23.92 5.05 19.03
N SER A 5 23.69 3.96 18.30
CA SER A 5 24.27 2.63 18.54
C SER A 5 24.55 2.23 20.00
N SER A 6 23.54 2.32 20.86
CA SER A 6 23.54 1.67 22.16
C SER A 6 22.11 1.32 22.51
N HIS A 7 21.97 0.22 23.22
CA HIS A 7 20.79 -0.26 23.92
C HIS A 7 20.14 0.85 24.78
N SER A 8 19.51 1.83 24.14
CA SER A 8 19.12 3.11 24.71
C SER A 8 17.64 3.11 25.02
N MET A 9 17.23 3.69 26.14
CA MET A 9 15.81 3.86 26.40
C MET A 9 15.22 4.92 25.48
N CYS A 10 13.99 4.72 25.03
CA CYS A 10 13.22 5.76 24.37
C CYS A 10 12.80 6.82 25.39
N GLY A 11 13.21 8.08 25.20
CA GLY A 11 12.82 9.17 26.11
C GLY A 11 11.32 9.52 26.10
N GLN A 12 10.56 9.10 25.08
CA GLN A 12 9.11 9.34 25.00
C GLN A 12 8.30 8.17 25.56
N CYS A 13 8.70 6.94 25.25
CA CYS A 13 8.01 5.74 25.72
C CYS A 13 8.54 5.22 27.07
N GLN A 14 9.67 5.76 27.56
CA GLN A 14 10.37 5.32 28.78
C GLN A 14 10.59 3.80 28.83
N THR A 15 10.83 3.19 27.66
CA THR A 15 11.04 1.76 27.49
C THR A 15 12.35 1.50 26.77
N PHE A 16 12.93 0.32 27.02
CA PHE A 16 14.14 -0.13 26.35
C PHE A 16 13.88 -0.29 24.85
N LYS A 17 14.75 0.30 24.03
CA LYS A 17 14.62 0.27 22.56
C LYS A 17 15.13 -1.07 22.03
N PRO A 18 14.27 -1.93 21.44
CA PRO A 18 14.73 -3.11 20.74
C PRO A 18 15.74 -2.74 19.65
N PRO A 19 16.66 -3.64 19.27
CA PRO A 19 17.64 -3.37 18.24
C PRO A 19 16.97 -2.90 16.94
N MET A 20 17.51 -1.82 16.35
CA MET A 20 17.01 -1.19 15.12
C MET A 20 15.57 -0.68 15.19
N SER A 21 14.98 -0.51 16.38
CA SER A 21 13.66 0.11 16.49
C SER A 21 13.76 1.64 16.36
N HIS A 22 12.66 2.32 16.03
CA HIS A 22 12.59 3.78 16.05
C HIS A 22 11.26 4.24 16.66
N HIS A 23 11.25 5.38 17.34
CA HIS A 23 10.01 5.96 17.86
C HIS A 23 9.30 6.73 16.75
N CYS A 24 8.10 6.29 16.39
CA CYS A 24 7.23 7.04 15.50
C CYS A 24 6.36 7.99 16.32
N ARG A 25 6.52 9.30 16.10
CA ARG A 25 5.72 10.34 16.77
C ARG A 25 4.25 10.32 16.33
N ILE A 26 3.96 9.86 15.12
CA ILE A 26 2.59 9.80 14.61
C ILE A 26 1.81 8.68 15.30
N CYS A 27 2.42 7.49 15.41
CA CYS A 27 1.83 6.35 16.11
C CYS A 27 2.08 6.38 17.64
N ASN A 28 2.85 7.34 18.16
CA ASN A 28 3.26 7.46 19.57
C ASN A 28 3.82 6.16 20.18
N ARG A 29 4.60 5.39 19.42
CA ARG A 29 5.19 4.13 19.88
C ARG A 29 6.52 3.83 19.21
N CYS A 30 7.35 3.04 19.89
CA CYS A 30 8.54 2.43 19.29
C CYS A 30 8.16 1.25 18.39
N VAL A 31 8.69 1.24 17.17
CA VAL A 31 8.45 0.20 16.17
C VAL A 31 9.75 -0.52 15.89
N SER A 32 9.76 -1.85 16.03
CA SER A 32 10.96 -2.69 15.80
C SER A 32 11.31 -2.80 14.32
N ARG A 33 12.60 -2.63 13.99
CA ARG A 33 13.11 -2.50 12.61
C ARG A 33 12.20 -1.61 11.76
N MET A 34 11.89 -0.42 12.29
CA MET A 34 10.99 0.52 11.64
C MET A 34 11.60 0.95 10.31
N ASP A 35 10.81 0.83 9.24
CA ASP A 35 11.15 1.34 7.93
C ASP A 35 10.59 2.76 7.80
N HIS A 36 9.25 2.90 7.79
CA HIS A 36 8.59 4.21 7.74
C HIS A 36 7.19 4.18 8.36
N HIS A 37 6.61 5.36 8.60
CA HIS A 37 5.17 5.50 8.85
C HIS A 37 4.47 5.68 7.49
N CYS A 38 3.57 4.77 7.15
CA CYS A 38 2.83 4.82 5.89
C CYS A 38 1.44 5.42 6.13
N PRO A 39 1.15 6.63 5.60
CA PRO A 39 -0.16 7.25 5.73
C PRO A 39 -1.28 6.41 5.10
N TRP A 40 -0.96 5.73 3.99
CA TRP A 40 -1.91 4.93 3.21
C TRP A 40 -2.45 3.72 3.98
N MET A 41 -1.65 3.16 4.88
CA MET A 41 -2.09 2.07 5.77
C MET A 41 -2.45 2.55 7.17
N ASN A 42 -2.35 3.87 7.42
CA ASN A 42 -2.47 4.49 8.73
C ASN A 42 -1.66 3.74 9.81
N ASN A 43 -0.46 3.28 9.45
CA ASN A 43 0.34 2.40 10.31
C ASN A 43 1.83 2.49 9.95
N CYS A 44 2.69 2.18 10.93
CA CYS A 44 4.11 2.02 10.66
C CYS A 44 4.41 0.67 10.02
N VAL A 45 5.29 0.68 9.02
CA VAL A 45 5.90 -0.51 8.45
C VAL A 45 7.19 -0.82 9.21
N GLY A 46 7.30 -2.06 9.65
CA GLY A 46 8.50 -2.56 10.34
C GLY A 46 8.50 -4.09 10.42
N ALA A 47 9.28 -4.66 11.33
CA ALA A 47 9.51 -6.11 11.40
C ALA A 47 8.22 -6.95 11.41
N ALA A 48 7.20 -6.50 12.13
CA ALA A 48 5.97 -7.28 12.35
C ALA A 48 5.04 -7.34 11.13
N ASN A 49 5.12 -6.36 10.22
CA ASN A 49 4.17 -6.25 9.09
C ASN A 49 4.84 -6.05 7.72
N LEU A 50 6.16 -6.10 7.62
CA LEU A 50 6.87 -5.94 6.35
C LEU A 50 6.38 -6.94 5.29
N LYS A 51 6.19 -8.22 5.64
CA LYS A 51 5.65 -9.23 4.70
C LYS A 51 4.26 -8.84 4.17
N HIS A 52 3.38 -8.38 5.05
CA HIS A 52 2.02 -7.98 4.69
C HIS A 52 2.04 -6.73 3.81
N PHE A 53 2.93 -5.77 4.10
CA PHE A 53 3.12 -4.59 3.27
C PHE A 53 3.62 -4.95 1.86
N LEU A 54 4.58 -5.87 1.73
CA LEU A 54 5.04 -6.33 0.41
C LEU A 54 3.94 -7.04 -0.38
N LEU A 55 3.13 -7.88 0.28
CA LEU A 55 1.97 -8.51 -0.37
C LEU A 55 0.94 -7.47 -0.82
N PHE A 56 0.66 -6.46 0.01
CA PHE A 56 -0.20 -5.34 -0.35
C PHE A 56 0.29 -4.61 -1.62
N LEU A 57 1.61 -4.33 -1.71
CA LEU A 57 2.20 -3.71 -2.90
C LEU A 57 2.03 -4.61 -4.13
N ILE A 58 2.36 -5.91 -4.03
CA ILE A 58 2.20 -6.85 -5.14
C ILE A 58 0.75 -6.89 -5.62
N TYR A 59 -0.21 -7.04 -4.71
CA TYR A 59 -1.62 -7.08 -5.08
C TYR A 59 -2.11 -5.79 -5.74
N THR A 60 -1.68 -4.64 -5.22
CA THR A 60 -2.02 -3.34 -5.80
C THR A 60 -1.48 -3.23 -7.24
N TRP A 61 -0.23 -3.62 -7.46
CA TRP A 61 0.37 -3.65 -8.79
C TRP A 61 -0.33 -4.63 -9.74
N THR A 62 -0.64 -5.85 -9.28
CA THR A 62 -1.35 -6.83 -10.13
C THR A 62 -2.76 -6.37 -10.48
N CYS A 63 -3.49 -5.76 -9.54
CA CYS A 63 -4.82 -5.21 -9.79
C CYS A 63 -4.76 -4.05 -10.79
N ALA A 64 -3.78 -3.16 -10.66
CA ALA A 64 -3.58 -2.06 -11.60
C ALA A 64 -3.22 -2.57 -13.01
N ALA A 65 -2.32 -3.55 -13.11
CA ALA A 65 -1.94 -4.15 -14.39
C ALA A 65 -3.12 -4.88 -15.06
N TYR A 66 -3.89 -5.66 -14.30
CA TYR A 66 -5.09 -6.34 -14.80
C TYR A 66 -6.14 -5.33 -15.29
N SER A 67 -6.36 -4.27 -14.53
CA SER A 67 -7.25 -3.16 -14.89
C SER A 67 -6.85 -2.50 -16.21
N LEU A 68 -5.56 -2.22 -16.39
CA LEU A 68 -5.02 -1.63 -17.60
C LEU A 68 -5.13 -2.58 -18.80
N ALA A 69 -4.88 -3.88 -18.60
CA ALA A 69 -5.02 -4.90 -19.64
C ALA A 69 -6.48 -5.03 -20.11
N LEU A 70 -7.44 -5.05 -19.20
CA LEU A 70 -8.87 -5.08 -19.54
C LEU A 70 -9.29 -3.82 -20.30
N PHE A 71 -8.83 -2.65 -19.86
CA PHE A 71 -9.11 -1.39 -20.53
C PHE A 71 -8.50 -1.36 -21.94
N GLY A 72 -7.25 -1.79 -22.08
CA GLY A 72 -6.56 -1.90 -23.37
C GLY A 72 -7.26 -2.90 -24.29
N TRP A 73 -7.61 -4.08 -23.80
CA TRP A 73 -8.35 -5.08 -24.57
C TRP A 73 -9.69 -4.54 -25.08
N ASN A 74 -10.44 -3.86 -24.21
CA ASN A 74 -11.68 -3.19 -24.60
C ASN A 74 -11.43 -2.09 -25.66
N TYR A 75 -10.40 -1.26 -25.49
CA TYR A 75 -10.09 -0.21 -26.46
C TYR A 75 -9.68 -0.76 -27.84
N PHE A 76 -8.86 -1.82 -27.89
CA PHE A 76 -8.32 -2.35 -29.15
C PHE A 76 -9.24 -3.35 -29.87
N PHE A 77 -9.95 -4.21 -29.13
CA PHE A 77 -10.74 -5.31 -29.72
C PHE A 77 -12.25 -5.09 -29.68
N CYS A 78 -12.74 -4.15 -28.86
CA CYS A 78 -14.16 -3.80 -28.72
C CYS A 78 -14.41 -2.41 -29.34
N ALA A 79 -13.79 -2.15 -30.50
CA ALA A 79 -13.97 -0.96 -31.32
C ALA A 79 -14.79 -1.22 -32.60
N ASP A 80 -15.03 -2.49 -32.96
CA ASP A 80 -15.92 -2.90 -34.05
C ASP A 80 -17.32 -3.25 -33.53
N GLU A 81 -18.35 -3.00 -34.34
CA GLU A 81 -19.76 -2.73 -33.97
C GLU A 81 -20.53 -3.82 -33.19
N ASP A 82 -19.99 -5.01 -32.93
CA ASP A 82 -20.72 -6.13 -32.31
C ASP A 82 -20.17 -6.57 -30.94
N CYS A 83 -19.77 -5.62 -30.11
CA CYS A 83 -19.31 -5.94 -28.76
C CYS A 83 -20.50 -6.23 -27.81
N THR A 84 -21.02 -7.45 -27.87
CA THR A 84 -22.08 -7.99 -26.99
C THR A 84 -21.56 -8.39 -25.60
N PHE A 85 -20.66 -7.58 -25.03
CA PHE A 85 -20.39 -7.60 -23.58
C PHE A 85 -21.11 -6.38 -23.00
N HIS A 86 -22.12 -6.61 -22.16
CA HIS A 86 -23.04 -5.56 -21.69
C HIS A 86 -22.28 -4.28 -21.35
N VAL A 87 -22.68 -3.17 -21.98
CA VAL A 87 -22.19 -1.80 -21.71
C VAL A 87 -22.07 -1.54 -20.19
N ILE A 88 -23.01 -2.10 -19.42
CA ILE A 88 -23.01 -2.12 -17.95
C ILE A 88 -21.72 -2.71 -17.37
N VAL A 89 -21.25 -3.88 -17.83
CA VAL A 89 -20.04 -4.52 -17.31
C VAL A 89 -18.79 -3.69 -17.64
N VAL A 90 -18.73 -3.10 -18.83
CA VAL A 90 -17.62 -2.20 -19.20
C VAL A 90 -17.63 -0.94 -18.33
N HIS A 91 -18.79 -0.34 -18.09
CA HIS A 91 -18.90 0.81 -17.18
C HIS A 91 -18.62 0.42 -15.73
N LEU A 92 -19.06 -0.75 -15.27
CA LEU A 92 -18.74 -1.25 -13.93
C LEU A 92 -17.24 -1.48 -13.77
N VAL A 93 -16.57 -2.07 -14.77
CA VAL A 93 -15.10 -2.21 -14.75
C VAL A 93 -14.45 -0.84 -14.75
N ARG A 94 -14.86 0.10 -15.60
CA ARG A 94 -14.31 1.48 -15.64
C ARG A 94 -14.54 2.25 -14.33
N VAL A 95 -15.70 2.09 -13.69
CA VAL A 95 -16.01 2.71 -12.40
C VAL A 95 -15.21 2.06 -11.29
N MET A 96 -15.09 0.72 -11.29
CA MET A 96 -14.31 -0.01 -10.30
C MET A 96 -12.82 0.32 -10.42
N THR A 97 -12.27 0.47 -11.63
CA THR A 97 -10.87 0.89 -11.81
C THR A 97 -10.64 2.34 -11.38
N VAL A 98 -11.56 3.26 -11.68
CA VAL A 98 -11.48 4.66 -11.21
C VAL A 98 -11.59 4.74 -9.69
N LEU A 99 -12.48 3.96 -9.07
CA LEU A 99 -12.59 3.89 -7.61
C LEU A 99 -11.37 3.24 -6.99
N CYS A 100 -10.80 2.19 -7.60
CA CYS A 100 -9.58 1.57 -7.11
C CYS A 100 -8.34 2.45 -7.30
N ILE A 101 -8.30 3.33 -8.30
CA ILE A 101 -7.19 4.28 -8.52
C ILE A 101 -7.38 5.56 -7.68
N GLY A 102 -8.62 6.02 -7.50
CA GLY A 102 -8.97 7.25 -6.77
C GLY A 102 -9.25 7.07 -5.28
N ALA A 103 -9.34 5.83 -4.78
CA ALA A 103 -9.41 5.53 -3.34
C ALA A 103 -8.02 5.35 -2.70
N PHE A 104 -6.94 5.64 -3.44
CA PHE A 104 -5.59 5.83 -2.89
C PHE A 104 -5.31 7.32 -2.73
#